data_AF-A0A7S1ZIR2-F1
#
_entry.id   AF-A0A7S1ZIR2-F1
#
_cell.length_a   1.000
_cell.length_b   1.000
_cell.length_c   1.000
_cell.angle_alpha   90.00
_cell.angle_beta   90.00
_cell.angle_gamma   90.00
#
_symmetry.space_group_name_H-M   'P 1'
#
loop_
_entity.id
_entity.type
_entity.pdbx_description
1 polymer ?
#
loop_
_entity_poly.entity_id
_entity_poly.type
_entity_poly.pdbx_seq_one_letter_code
_entity_poly.pdbx_strand_id
1 'polypeptide(L)'
;MTLLDSCGDDACSLVRGRNNNSAVSPSTRFYDPCSTLLISRQLADGYLILLSGGIITAAKLEKTRKRKCVTDNKSSDGGSEPSGEPSSQESDVPETALFLAFASITDGNVIDSTFGVRTVGGGKRSKDTSSYAFNAAQAAKEMLREAAESSESVAGLAVETYKKCFEIILDYNDKLDGLGFITWCYRHQAIEKDALDDLEENFQMLAEAVEASTA
;
A
#
# COMPACT_ATOMS: atom_id res chain seq x y z
N MET A 1 -21.77 13.20 -23.94
CA MET A 1 -21.25 11.91 -24.42
C MET A 1 -20.77 11.15 -23.19
N THR A 2 -21.69 10.44 -22.55
CA THR A 2 -21.60 9.82 -21.23
C THR A 2 -21.79 8.31 -21.43
N LEU A 3 -20.68 7.59 -21.54
CA LEU A 3 -20.64 6.12 -21.70
C LEU A 3 -19.45 5.55 -20.91
N LEU A 4 -19.40 5.79 -19.60
CA LEU A 4 -18.37 5.22 -18.70
C LEU A 4 -18.92 4.89 -17.30
N ASP A 5 -20.14 4.34 -17.18
CA ASP A 5 -20.75 4.09 -15.86
C ASP A 5 -21.24 2.64 -15.64
N SER A 6 -20.74 1.63 -16.35
CA SER A 6 -21.24 0.25 -16.17
C SER A 6 -20.20 -0.89 -16.28
N CYS A 7 -18.96 -0.68 -15.82
CA CYS A 7 -17.98 -1.78 -15.67
C CYS A 7 -17.51 -2.00 -14.22
N GLY A 8 -18.18 -1.43 -13.20
CA GLY A 8 -17.58 -1.23 -11.87
C GLY A 8 -17.56 -2.41 -10.89
N ASP A 9 -18.50 -3.36 -10.94
CA ASP A 9 -18.72 -4.25 -9.79
C ASP A 9 -18.17 -5.69 -9.96
N ASP A 10 -17.85 -6.13 -11.18
CA ASP A 10 -17.48 -7.53 -11.42
C ASP A 10 -15.97 -7.81 -11.47
N ALA A 11 -15.10 -6.79 -11.54
CA ALA A 11 -13.65 -7.01 -11.63
C ALA A 11 -13.07 -7.72 -10.39
N CYS A 12 -13.60 -7.42 -9.20
CA CYS A 12 -13.18 -8.08 -7.95
C CYS A 12 -13.81 -9.46 -7.72
N SER A 13 -14.80 -9.86 -8.52
CA SER A 13 -15.44 -11.17 -8.38
C SER A 13 -14.53 -12.32 -8.84
N LEU A 14 -13.60 -12.06 -9.76
CA LEU A 14 -12.73 -13.09 -10.35
C LEU A 14 -11.61 -13.57 -9.40
N VAL A 15 -11.17 -12.73 -8.47
CA VAL A 15 -10.18 -13.13 -7.44
C VAL A 15 -10.84 -13.97 -6.33
N ARG A 16 -12.16 -13.85 -6.11
CA ARG A 16 -12.89 -14.65 -5.11
C ARG A 16 -13.19 -16.09 -5.53
N GLY A 17 -12.92 -16.47 -6.79
CA GLY A 17 -13.34 -17.76 -7.35
C GLY A 17 -12.48 -18.99 -7.02
N ARG A 18 -11.43 -18.90 -6.19
CA ARG A 18 -10.41 -19.97 -6.10
C ARG A 18 -10.17 -20.66 -4.75
N ASN A 19 -11.00 -20.46 -3.72
CA ASN A 19 -10.79 -21.13 -2.43
C ASN A 19 -11.94 -22.08 -2.05
N ASN A 20 -11.80 -23.34 -2.48
CA ASN A 20 -12.57 -24.47 -1.95
C ASN A 20 -11.82 -25.12 -0.77
N ASN A 21 -12.48 -25.16 0.39
CA ASN A 21 -12.40 -26.22 1.42
C ASN A 21 -11.08 -26.52 2.15
N SER A 22 -10.26 -25.51 2.45
CA SER A 22 -9.32 -25.64 3.58
C SER A 22 -9.80 -24.72 4.69
N ALA A 23 -10.08 -25.27 5.88
CA ALA A 23 -10.34 -24.53 7.10
C ALA A 23 -9.05 -23.84 7.57
N VAL A 24 -8.55 -22.93 6.75
CA VAL A 24 -7.48 -22.01 7.09
C VAL A 24 -8.14 -21.01 8.03
N SER A 25 -7.67 -20.95 9.27
CA SER A 25 -7.96 -19.85 10.20
C SER A 25 -7.93 -18.55 9.41
N PRO A 26 -8.93 -17.66 9.53
CA PRO A 26 -8.99 -16.45 8.72
C PRO A 26 -7.65 -15.74 8.86
N SER A 27 -6.84 -15.78 7.79
CA SER A 27 -5.48 -15.26 7.86
C SER A 27 -5.59 -13.80 8.26
N THR A 28 -4.76 -13.38 9.21
CA THR A 28 -4.77 -12.01 9.70
C THR A 28 -4.49 -11.08 8.52
N ARG A 29 -5.52 -10.36 8.05
CA ARG A 29 -5.38 -9.43 6.93
C ARG A 29 -5.35 -8.01 7.46
N PHE A 30 -4.37 -7.24 7.01
CA PHE A 30 -4.23 -5.81 7.30
C PHE A 30 -4.71 -4.92 6.15
N TYR A 31 -5.17 -5.52 5.04
CA TYR A 31 -5.74 -4.78 3.91
C TYR A 31 -6.73 -5.65 3.13
N ASP A 32 -7.61 -5.01 2.37
CA ASP A 32 -8.40 -5.65 1.32
C ASP A 32 -7.76 -5.30 -0.04
N PRO A 33 -7.27 -6.29 -0.82
CA PRO A 33 -6.49 -6.00 -2.03
C PRO A 33 -7.26 -5.17 -3.06
N CYS A 34 -8.55 -5.50 -3.24
CA CYS A 34 -9.47 -4.78 -4.13
C CYS A 34 -9.64 -3.33 -3.70
N SER A 35 -9.99 -3.09 -2.43
CA SER A 35 -10.23 -1.74 -1.93
C SER A 35 -8.96 -0.90 -1.92
N THR A 36 -7.81 -1.52 -1.68
CA THR A 36 -6.50 -0.86 -1.64
C THR A 36 -6.10 -0.27 -2.99
N LEU A 37 -6.27 -1.00 -4.09
CA LEU A 37 -5.98 -0.48 -5.43
C LEU A 37 -6.99 0.58 -5.92
N LEU A 38 -8.17 0.68 -5.29
CA LEU A 38 -9.16 1.72 -5.57
C LEU A 38 -8.86 3.06 -4.88
N ILE A 39 -7.85 3.13 -4.01
CA ILE A 39 -7.42 4.37 -3.38
C ILE A 39 -6.90 5.33 -4.46
N SER A 40 -7.44 6.55 -4.49
CA SER A 40 -7.03 7.53 -5.49
C SER A 40 -5.56 7.93 -5.31
N ARG A 41 -4.90 8.24 -6.42
CA ARG A 41 -3.51 8.72 -6.44
C ARG A 41 -3.26 9.87 -5.46
N GLN A 42 -4.17 10.84 -5.39
CA GLN A 42 -4.02 12.00 -4.48
C GLN A 42 -4.11 11.59 -3.01
N LEU A 43 -4.99 10.64 -2.68
CA LEU A 43 -5.14 10.16 -1.31
C LEU A 43 -3.92 9.31 -0.90
N ALA A 44 -3.43 8.44 -1.79
CA ALA A 44 -2.21 7.67 -1.57
C ALA A 44 -0.99 8.57 -1.35
N ASP A 45 -0.81 9.63 -2.15
CA ASP A 45 0.27 10.61 -1.95
C ASP A 45 0.12 11.33 -0.59
N GLY A 46 -1.10 11.71 -0.22
CA GLY A 46 -1.38 12.31 1.09
C GLY A 46 -1.00 11.39 2.27
N TYR A 47 -1.33 10.10 2.19
CA TYR A 47 -0.93 9.13 3.21
C TYR A 47 0.58 8.88 3.22
N LEU A 48 1.22 8.80 2.06
CA LEU A 48 2.67 8.64 1.98
C LEU A 48 3.42 9.83 2.60
N ILE A 49 2.94 11.05 2.36
CA ILE A 49 3.46 12.27 2.99
C ILE A 49 3.30 12.18 4.50
N LEU A 50 2.10 11.81 4.98
CA LEU A 50 1.81 11.67 6.41
C LEU A 50 2.74 10.66 7.09
N LEU A 51 2.84 9.44 6.53
CA LEU A 51 3.63 8.35 7.11
C LEU A 51 5.14 8.56 7.00
N SER A 52 5.60 9.36 6.02
CA SER A 52 7.02 9.70 5.88
C SER A 52 7.42 10.96 6.64
N GLY A 53 6.50 11.60 7.38
CA GLY A 53 6.77 12.89 8.02
C GLY A 53 7.09 14.01 7.02
N GLY A 54 6.57 13.93 5.79
CA GLY A 54 6.82 14.88 4.71
C GLY A 54 8.13 14.70 3.95
N ILE A 55 8.90 13.65 4.26
CA ILE A 55 10.17 13.37 3.58
C ILE A 55 9.93 12.86 2.16
N ILE A 56 8.95 11.97 1.98
CA ILE A 56 8.62 11.34 0.70
C ILE A 56 7.35 11.97 0.13
N THR A 57 7.36 12.24 -1.17
CA THR A 57 6.22 12.75 -1.95
C THR A 57 6.23 12.05 -3.31
N ALA A 58 5.07 11.91 -3.96
CA ALA A 58 4.96 11.37 -5.32
C ALA A 58 5.89 12.12 -6.30
N ALA A 59 5.96 13.45 -6.19
CA ALA A 59 6.84 14.27 -7.01
C ALA A 59 8.34 13.97 -6.83
N LYS A 60 8.77 13.58 -5.62
CA LYS A 60 10.15 13.13 -5.37
C LYS A 60 10.38 11.73 -5.95
N LEU A 61 9.43 10.82 -5.78
CA LEU A 61 9.51 9.46 -6.34
C LEU A 61 9.61 9.48 -7.88
N GLU A 62 8.80 10.31 -8.56
CA GLU A 62 8.86 10.48 -10.00
C GLU A 62 10.24 10.94 -10.49
N LYS A 63 10.87 11.89 -9.79
CA LYS A 63 12.21 12.39 -10.13
C LYS A 63 13.26 11.29 -10.00
N THR A 64 13.18 10.46 -8.97
CA THR A 64 14.08 9.33 -8.76
C THR A 64 13.92 8.28 -9.85
N ARG A 65 12.68 7.94 -10.23
CA ARG A 65 12.38 7.00 -11.33
C ARG A 65 12.93 7.49 -12.68
N LYS A 66 12.71 8.77 -13.02
CA LYS A 66 13.20 9.36 -14.29
C LYS A 66 14.73 9.31 -14.40
N ARG A 67 15.46 9.45 -13.28
CA ARG A 67 16.93 9.36 -13.28
C ARG A 67 17.44 7.95 -13.55
N LYS A 68 16.71 6.92 -13.08
CA LYS A 68 17.10 5.52 -13.26
C LYS A 68 17.11 5.14 -14.75
N CYS A 69 16.07 5.49 -15.51
CA CYS A 69 15.96 5.15 -16.94
C CYS A 69 16.98 5.84 -17.86
N VAL A 70 17.53 7.01 -17.47
CA VAL A 70 18.52 7.73 -18.29
C VAL A 70 19.92 7.10 -18.20
N THR A 71 20.20 6.37 -17.12
CA THR A 71 21.55 5.85 -16.84
C THR A 71 21.80 4.51 -17.56
N ASP A 72 20.75 3.72 -17.81
CA ASP A 72 20.89 2.39 -18.43
C ASP A 72 21.21 2.42 -19.94
N ASN A 73 21.05 3.57 -20.62
CA ASN A 73 21.33 3.69 -22.05
C ASN A 73 22.75 4.18 -22.40
N LYS A 74 23.64 4.36 -21.41
CA LYS A 74 24.97 4.96 -21.62
C LYS A 74 26.13 4.09 -21.09
N SER A 75 26.07 2.78 -21.33
CA SER A 75 27.12 1.84 -20.92
C SER A 75 27.38 0.78 -21.99
N SER A 76 28.00 1.22 -23.09
CA SER A 76 28.81 0.37 -23.97
C SER A 76 30.05 1.15 -24.35
N ASP A 77 30.84 1.56 -23.36
CA ASP A 77 32.28 1.71 -23.56
C ASP A 77 33.00 1.60 -22.21
N GLY A 78 34.05 0.78 -22.17
CA GLY A 78 34.70 0.31 -20.95
C GLY A 78 35.46 1.41 -20.20
N GLY A 79 35.34 1.45 -18.89
CA GLY A 79 36.09 2.38 -18.06
C GLY A 79 35.82 2.23 -16.56
N SER A 80 36.70 1.45 -15.93
CA SER A 80 37.09 1.37 -14.51
C SER A 80 36.25 2.06 -13.42
N GLU A 81 35.92 1.22 -12.43
CA GLU A 81 35.23 1.48 -11.15
C GLU A 81 35.75 2.69 -10.36
N PRO A 82 34.83 3.44 -9.76
CA PRO A 82 34.98 3.91 -8.40
C PRO A 82 33.91 3.23 -7.52
N SER A 83 34.35 2.26 -6.71
CA SER A 83 33.59 1.69 -5.60
C SER A 83 33.34 2.75 -4.53
N GLY A 84 32.34 3.60 -4.75
CA GLY A 84 31.73 4.40 -3.69
C GLY A 84 30.57 3.61 -3.11
N GLU A 85 30.80 2.93 -1.98
CA GLU A 85 29.71 2.39 -1.17
C GLU A 85 28.72 3.53 -0.89
N PRO A 86 27.44 3.41 -1.31
CA PRO A 86 26.43 4.36 -0.87
C PRO A 86 26.30 4.15 0.64
N SER A 87 26.87 5.09 1.40
CA SER A 87 26.64 5.22 2.83
C SER A 87 25.13 5.18 3.06
N SER A 88 24.66 4.06 3.60
CA SER A 88 23.34 3.86 4.16
C SER A 88 23.21 4.80 5.35
N GLN A 89 23.02 6.09 5.09
CA GLN A 89 22.43 6.96 6.07
C GLN A 89 21.01 6.45 6.25
N GLU A 90 20.84 5.48 7.16
CA GLU A 90 19.59 5.29 7.87
C GLU A 90 19.18 6.68 8.33
N SER A 91 18.24 7.28 7.59
CA SER A 91 17.67 8.53 8.00
C SER A 91 16.95 8.20 9.29
N ASP A 92 17.56 8.53 10.43
CA ASP A 92 16.92 8.53 11.74
C ASP A 92 15.64 9.34 11.61
N VAL A 93 14.54 8.64 11.30
CA VAL A 93 13.22 9.23 11.36
C VAL A 93 13.04 9.52 12.84
N PRO A 94 12.83 10.78 13.24
CA PRO A 94 12.71 11.11 14.65
C PRO A 94 11.61 10.24 15.25
N GLU A 95 11.88 9.62 16.40
CA GLU A 95 10.98 8.69 17.09
C GLU A 95 9.55 9.24 17.22
N THR A 96 9.42 10.56 17.43
CA THR A 96 8.13 11.26 17.45
C THR A 96 7.35 11.15 16.13
N ALA A 97 8.03 11.18 14.99
CA ALA A 97 7.41 11.00 13.67
C ALA A 97 6.96 9.55 13.46
N LEU A 98 7.70 8.56 13.98
CA LEU A 98 7.28 7.17 13.95
C LEU A 98 5.99 6.98 14.76
N PHE A 99 5.93 7.52 15.97
CA PHE A 99 4.72 7.47 16.81
C PHE A 99 3.52 8.11 16.12
N LEU A 100 3.69 9.29 15.52
CA LEU A 100 2.61 9.96 14.78
C LEU A 100 2.16 9.15 13.56
N ALA A 101 3.10 8.56 12.81
CA ALA A 101 2.80 7.72 11.66
C ALA A 101 2.03 6.47 12.09
N PHE A 102 2.48 5.79 13.15
CA PHE A 102 1.79 4.62 13.69
C PHE A 102 0.38 4.98 14.21
N ALA A 103 0.24 6.07 14.96
CA ALA A 103 -1.07 6.57 15.38
C ALA A 103 -2.00 6.87 14.20
N SER A 104 -1.46 7.37 13.08
CA SER A 104 -2.27 7.59 11.87
C SER A 104 -2.76 6.29 11.22
N ILE A 105 -2.04 5.19 11.43
CA ILE A 105 -2.43 3.84 11.00
C ILE A 105 -3.55 3.29 11.88
N THR A 106 -3.34 3.25 13.20
CA THR A 106 -4.26 2.61 14.15
C THR A 106 -5.48 3.47 14.48
N ASP A 107 -5.27 4.78 14.67
CA ASP A 107 -6.30 5.72 15.13
C ASP A 107 -6.84 6.61 14.01
N GLY A 108 -6.11 6.71 12.89
CA GLY A 108 -6.51 7.44 11.70
C GLY A 108 -7.30 6.62 10.69
N ASN A 109 -7.36 7.11 9.45
CA ASN A 109 -8.15 6.52 8.36
C ASN A 109 -7.31 5.69 7.37
N VAL A 110 -6.02 5.45 7.65
CA VAL A 110 -5.12 4.72 6.75
C VAL A 110 -5.62 3.30 6.52
N ILE A 111 -5.82 2.53 7.59
CA ILE A 111 -6.38 1.16 7.50
C ILE A 111 -7.81 1.19 6.98
N ASP A 112 -8.62 2.15 7.42
CA ASP A 112 -9.99 2.28 6.93
C ASP A 112 -10.01 2.39 5.39
N SER A 113 -9.08 3.14 4.81
CA SER A 113 -8.97 3.29 3.35
C SER A 113 -8.56 1.99 2.66
N THR A 114 -7.63 1.22 3.23
CA THR A 114 -7.18 -0.07 2.64
C THR A 114 -8.25 -1.16 2.72
N PHE A 115 -9.28 -0.99 3.55
CA PHE A 115 -10.47 -1.84 3.60
C PHE A 115 -11.68 -1.26 2.86
N GLY A 116 -11.55 -0.09 2.23
CA GLY A 116 -12.66 0.54 1.49
C GLY A 116 -13.73 1.18 2.40
N VAL A 117 -13.39 1.46 3.66
CA VAL A 117 -14.24 2.19 4.60
C VAL A 117 -14.25 3.68 4.21
N ARG A 118 -15.44 4.20 3.90
CA ARG A 118 -15.63 5.61 3.57
C ARG A 118 -16.07 6.37 4.82
N THR A 119 -15.30 7.35 5.25
CA THR A 119 -15.66 8.23 6.37
C THR A 119 -16.30 9.52 5.88
N VAL A 120 -17.34 10.02 6.57
CA VAL A 120 -17.99 11.31 6.24
C VAL A 120 -17.49 12.47 7.12
N GLY A 121 -16.30 12.29 7.72
CA GLY A 121 -15.72 13.19 8.71
C GLY A 121 -16.22 12.92 10.13
N GLY A 122 -15.42 13.32 11.13
CA GLY A 122 -15.79 13.25 12.55
C GLY A 122 -16.02 11.84 13.10
N GLY A 123 -15.24 10.84 12.64
CA GLY A 123 -15.33 9.45 13.11
C GLY A 123 -16.57 8.68 12.65
N LYS A 124 -17.45 9.29 11.84
CA LYS A 124 -18.66 8.64 11.33
C LYS A 124 -18.38 7.92 10.01
N ARG A 125 -18.79 6.66 9.92
CA ARG A 125 -18.79 5.89 8.66
C ARG A 125 -19.91 6.33 7.73
N SER A 126 -19.67 6.30 6.43
CA SER A 126 -20.70 6.48 5.41
C SER A 126 -21.71 5.33 5.45
N LYS A 127 -22.95 5.61 5.03
CA LYS A 127 -23.99 4.59 4.83
C LYS A 127 -23.58 3.55 3.77
N ASP A 128 -22.70 3.94 2.85
CA ASP A 128 -22.23 3.08 1.77
C ASP A 128 -21.11 2.11 2.20
N THR A 129 -20.61 2.25 3.43
CA THR A 129 -19.58 1.35 3.94
C THR A 129 -20.20 0.04 4.41
N SER A 130 -19.75 -1.07 3.82
CA SER A 130 -20.17 -2.41 4.27
C SER A 130 -19.75 -2.65 5.73
N SER A 131 -20.63 -3.27 6.52
CA SER A 131 -20.30 -3.63 7.90
C SER A 131 -19.11 -4.59 7.96
N TYR A 132 -18.92 -5.42 6.93
CA TYR A 132 -17.78 -6.32 6.81
C TYR A 132 -16.45 -5.55 6.74
N ALA A 133 -16.33 -4.60 5.80
CA ALA A 133 -15.13 -3.77 5.65
C ALA A 133 -14.79 -3.01 6.92
N PHE A 134 -15.81 -2.41 7.55
CA PHE A 134 -15.63 -1.68 8.79
C PHE A 134 -15.12 -2.58 9.92
N ASN A 135 -15.75 -3.74 10.14
CA ASN A 135 -15.35 -4.66 11.20
C ASN A 135 -13.95 -5.23 10.94
N ALA A 136 -13.61 -5.53 9.69
CA ALA A 136 -12.28 -6.02 9.32
C ALA A 136 -11.19 -4.97 9.57
N ALA A 137 -11.44 -3.70 9.21
CA ALA A 137 -10.54 -2.60 9.50
C ALA A 137 -10.32 -2.39 11.01
N GLN A 138 -11.41 -2.45 11.80
CA GLN A 138 -11.31 -2.33 13.26
C GLN A 138 -10.53 -3.50 13.88
N ALA A 139 -10.76 -4.73 13.41
CA ALA A 139 -9.99 -5.88 13.85
C ALA A 139 -8.50 -5.72 13.52
N ALA A 140 -8.16 -5.29 12.30
CA ALA A 140 -6.78 -5.05 11.88
C ALA A 140 -6.09 -3.97 12.73
N LYS A 141 -6.80 -2.87 13.03
CA LYS A 141 -6.31 -1.81 13.93
C LYS A 141 -6.00 -2.35 15.32
N GLU A 142 -6.91 -3.13 15.89
CA GLU A 142 -6.75 -3.68 17.23
C GLU A 142 -5.59 -4.66 17.32
N MET A 143 -5.47 -5.58 16.34
CA MET A 143 -4.35 -6.53 16.29
C MET A 143 -2.99 -5.84 16.18
N LEU A 144 -2.90 -4.74 15.41
CA LEU A 144 -1.65 -3.96 15.34
C LEU A 144 -1.33 -3.23 16.64
N ARG A 145 -2.34 -2.69 17.33
CA ARG A 145 -2.13 -2.06 18.64
C ARG A 145 -1.62 -3.07 19.65
N GLU A 146 -2.28 -4.20 19.78
CA GLU A 146 -1.89 -5.28 20.71
C GLU A 146 -0.47 -5.79 20.41
N ALA A 147 -0.15 -6.04 19.13
CA ALA A 147 1.19 -6.49 18.75
C ALA A 147 2.27 -5.43 18.99
N ALA A 148 1.96 -4.14 18.81
CA ALA A 148 2.89 -3.06 19.08
C ALA A 148 3.13 -2.83 20.58
N GLU A 149 2.14 -3.14 21.43
CA GLU A 149 2.32 -3.16 22.90
C GLU A 149 3.27 -4.28 23.33
N SER A 150 3.25 -5.43 22.65
CA SER A 150 4.17 -6.53 22.88
C SER A 150 5.58 -6.29 22.29
N SER A 151 5.67 -5.61 21.15
CA SER A 151 6.92 -5.43 20.41
C SER A 151 6.95 -4.10 19.64
N GLU A 152 7.82 -3.19 20.07
CA GLU A 152 7.98 -1.86 19.46
C GLU A 152 8.39 -1.94 17.97
N SER A 153 9.12 -2.98 17.56
CA SER A 153 9.52 -3.16 16.16
C SER A 153 8.33 -3.39 15.24
N VAL A 154 7.19 -3.88 15.75
CA VAL A 154 5.96 -4.05 14.95
C VAL A 154 5.42 -2.70 14.50
N ALA A 155 5.51 -1.65 15.33
CA ALA A 155 5.08 -0.31 14.93
C ALA A 155 5.93 0.24 13.78
N GLY A 156 7.26 0.05 13.88
CA GLY A 156 8.21 0.38 12.80
C GLY A 156 7.87 -0.34 11.50
N LEU A 157 7.71 -1.66 11.56
CA LEU A 157 7.39 -2.50 10.41
C LEU A 157 6.04 -2.12 9.80
N ALA A 158 5.02 -1.88 10.61
CA ALA A 158 3.71 -1.44 10.13
C ALA A 158 3.81 -0.12 9.34
N VAL A 159 4.50 0.88 9.89
CA VAL A 159 4.70 2.16 9.20
C VAL A 159 5.42 1.96 7.87
N GLU A 160 6.45 1.12 7.82
CA GLU A 160 7.18 0.81 6.59
C GLU A 160 6.29 0.08 5.56
N THR A 161 5.58 -0.97 5.97
CA THR A 161 4.67 -1.74 5.12
C THR A 161 3.59 -0.85 4.51
N TYR A 162 2.97 0.04 5.30
CA TYR A 162 1.95 0.96 4.76
C TYR A 162 2.54 2.03 3.85
N LYS A 163 3.77 2.52 4.09
CA LYS A 163 4.46 3.38 3.12
C LYS A 163 4.65 2.67 1.79
N LYS A 164 5.13 1.41 1.82
CA LYS A 164 5.31 0.58 0.61
C LYS A 164 3.99 0.33 -0.10
N CYS A 165 2.92 0.05 0.63
CA CYS A 165 1.57 -0.07 0.09
C CYS A 165 1.17 1.17 -0.73
N PHE A 166 1.36 2.38 -0.20
CA PHE A 166 1.04 3.61 -0.94
C PHE A 166 2.01 3.89 -2.10
N GLU A 167 3.28 3.50 -2.00
CA GLU A 167 4.21 3.54 -3.14
C GLU A 167 3.74 2.64 -4.30
N ILE A 168 3.24 1.44 -3.99
CA ILE A 168 2.66 0.50 -4.96
C ILE A 168 1.41 1.10 -5.61
N ILE A 169 0.49 1.68 -4.81
CA ILE A 169 -0.71 2.34 -5.34
C ILE A 169 -0.34 3.49 -6.29
N LEU A 170 0.66 4.30 -5.94
CA LEU A 170 1.12 5.38 -6.81
C LEU A 170 1.71 4.84 -8.12
N ASP A 171 2.53 3.78 -8.05
CA ASP A 171 3.07 3.11 -9.24
C ASP A 171 1.99 2.51 -10.14
N TYR A 172 0.99 1.86 -9.53
CA TYR A 172 -0.18 1.31 -10.21
C TYR A 172 -0.94 2.41 -10.96
N ASN A 173 -1.25 3.52 -10.30
CA ASN A 173 -1.92 4.66 -10.94
C ASN A 173 -1.08 5.27 -12.08
N ASP A 174 0.23 5.46 -11.87
CA ASP A 174 1.14 6.00 -12.91
C ASP A 174 1.21 5.07 -14.14
N LYS A 175 1.25 3.74 -13.92
CA LYS A 175 1.22 2.73 -14.99
C LYS A 175 -0.10 2.75 -15.75
N LEU A 176 -1.23 2.90 -15.06
CA LEU A 176 -2.55 3.01 -15.68
C LEU A 176 -2.68 4.29 -16.51
N ASP A 177 -2.21 5.43 -16.01
CA ASP A 177 -2.20 6.71 -16.75
C ASP A 177 -1.35 6.64 -18.04
N GLY A 178 -0.34 5.77 -18.06
CA GLY A 178 0.49 5.48 -19.23
C GLY A 178 -0.17 4.57 -20.28
N LEU A 179 -1.33 3.97 -20.01
CA LEU A 179 -2.01 3.10 -20.95
C LEU A 179 -2.78 3.88 -22.02
N GLY A 180 -2.48 3.60 -23.29
CA GLY A 180 -3.33 4.03 -24.39
C GLY A 180 -4.67 3.27 -24.40
N PHE A 181 -5.74 3.94 -24.88
CA PHE A 181 -7.10 3.39 -24.93
C PHE A 181 -7.19 1.98 -25.54
N ILE A 182 -6.41 1.71 -26.59
CA ILE A 182 -6.45 0.43 -27.34
C ILE A 182 -5.83 -0.73 -26.54
N THR A 183 -4.83 -0.45 -25.69
CA THR A 183 -4.10 -1.49 -24.94
C THR A 183 -4.65 -1.73 -23.53
N TRP A 184 -5.71 -1.02 -23.15
CA TRP A 184 -6.19 -0.95 -21.77
C TRP A 184 -6.57 -2.34 -21.22
N CYS A 185 -7.43 -3.10 -21.91
CA CYS A 185 -7.97 -4.36 -21.38
C CYS A 185 -6.91 -5.42 -21.06
N TYR A 186 -5.90 -5.59 -21.92
CA TYR A 186 -4.87 -6.63 -21.73
C TYR A 186 -3.77 -6.22 -20.75
N ARG A 187 -3.37 -4.95 -20.78
CA ARG A 187 -2.28 -4.47 -19.92
C ARG A 187 -2.76 -4.14 -18.52
N HIS A 188 -4.03 -3.74 -18.35
CA HIS A 188 -4.61 -3.49 -17.04
C HIS A 188 -4.50 -4.73 -16.15
N GLN A 189 -4.90 -5.90 -16.64
CA GLN A 189 -4.85 -7.14 -15.85
C GLN A 189 -3.43 -7.51 -15.41
N ALA A 190 -2.43 -7.28 -16.28
CA ALA A 190 -1.04 -7.53 -15.92
C ALA A 190 -0.55 -6.54 -14.85
N ILE A 191 -0.83 -5.24 -15.02
CA ILE A 191 -0.45 -4.19 -14.05
C ILE A 191 -1.13 -4.40 -12.70
N GLU A 192 -2.42 -4.75 -12.72
CA GLU A 192 -3.20 -5.06 -11.52
C GLU A 192 -2.64 -6.30 -10.81
N LYS A 193 -2.38 -7.38 -11.53
CA LYS A 193 -1.79 -8.58 -10.95
C LYS A 193 -0.42 -8.28 -10.31
N ASP A 194 0.47 -7.61 -11.02
CA ASP A 194 1.79 -7.26 -10.50
C ASP A 194 1.67 -6.43 -9.20
N ALA A 195 0.75 -5.46 -9.16
CA ALA A 195 0.51 -4.65 -7.96
C ALA A 195 -0.07 -5.47 -6.79
N LEU A 196 -0.92 -6.47 -7.06
CA LEU A 196 -1.46 -7.36 -6.04
C LEU A 196 -0.39 -8.29 -5.47
N ASP A 197 0.47 -8.84 -6.34
CA ASP A 197 1.60 -9.70 -5.93
C ASP A 197 2.57 -8.89 -5.04
N ASP A 198 2.90 -7.64 -5.43
CA ASP A 198 3.72 -6.73 -4.63
C ASP A 198 3.08 -6.41 -3.26
N LEU A 199 1.76 -6.18 -3.22
CA LEU A 199 1.05 -5.94 -1.96
C LEU A 199 1.10 -7.16 -1.03
N GLU A 200 0.89 -8.36 -1.56
CA GLU A 200 0.93 -9.61 -0.79
C GLU A 200 2.30 -9.82 -0.16
N GLU A 201 3.38 -9.69 -0.94
CA GLU A 201 4.76 -9.83 -0.45
C GLU A 201 5.07 -8.84 0.69
N ASN A 202 4.68 -7.57 0.54
CA ASN A 202 4.97 -6.54 1.55
C ASN A 202 4.20 -6.74 2.86
N PHE A 203 2.95 -7.20 2.78
CA PHE A 203 2.13 -7.43 3.98
C PHE A 203 2.39 -8.76 4.67
N GLN A 204 2.97 -9.74 3.97
CA GLN A 204 3.31 -11.03 4.55
C GLN A 204 4.28 -10.89 5.73
N MET A 205 5.32 -10.07 5.58
CA MET A 205 6.29 -9.82 6.67
C MET A 205 5.61 -9.23 7.92
N LEU A 206 4.68 -8.30 7.73
CA LEU A 206 3.92 -7.71 8.84
C LEU A 206 3.01 -8.74 9.53
N ALA A 207 2.37 -9.62 8.74
CA ALA A 207 1.52 -10.66 9.29
C ALA A 207 2.30 -11.67 10.13
N GLU A 208 3.45 -12.13 9.64
CA GLU A 208 4.32 -13.04 10.39
C GLU A 208 4.83 -12.40 11.69
N ALA A 209 5.19 -11.12 11.66
CA ALA A 209 5.65 -10.38 12.85
C ALA A 209 4.53 -10.20 13.89
N VAL A 210 3.29 -9.90 13.46
CA VAL A 210 2.15 -9.77 14.36
C VAL A 210 1.79 -11.12 14.98
N GLU A 211 1.72 -12.18 14.17
CA GLU A 211 1.46 -13.54 14.66
C GLU A 211 2.50 -13.97 15.71
N ALA A 212 3.79 -13.72 15.45
CA ALA A 212 4.86 -14.01 16.39
C ALA A 212 4.81 -13.18 17.69
N SER A 213 4.20 -12.00 17.66
CA SER A 213 4.07 -11.11 18.84
C SER A 213 2.84 -11.41 19.70
N THR A 214 1.88 -12.17 19.15
CA THR A 214 0.63 -12.57 19.83
C THR A 214 0.61 -14.02 20.32
N ALA A 215 1.62 -14.82 19.95
CA ALA A 215 1.77 -16.22 20.33
C ALA A 215 2.42 -16.38 21.72
#